data_AF-A0A7W7ZR87-F1
#
_entry.id   AF-A0A7W7ZR87-F1
#
_cell.length_a   1.000
_cell.length_b   1.000
_cell.length_c   1.000
_cell.angle_alpha   90.00
_cell.angle_beta   90.00
_cell.angle_gamma   90.00
#
_symmetry.space_group_name_H-M   'P 1'
#
loop_
_entity.id
_entity.type
_entity.pdbx_description
1 polymer ?
#
loop_
_entity_poly.entity_id
_entity_poly.type
_entity_poly.pdbx_seq_one_letter_code
_entity_poly.pdbx_strand_id
1 'polypeptide(L)'
;MQDTQIVGFHESSIVSVRRDGKAVVLELDEVHLGSEIRSATITMNDVQSIARDGVGVEDVLAESEDGEVLTLQYTEHSMHLIVEWPDFVNHQAQTRSYRMSFGSINVDIH
;
A
#
# COMPACT_ATOMS: atom_id res chain seq x y z
N MET A 1 -27.54 1.80 6.44
CA MET A 1 -26.74 0.62 6.05
C MET A 1 -25.79 1.14 5.01
N GLN A 2 -24.55 1.46 5.40
CA GLN A 2 -23.52 1.83 4.42
C GLN A 2 -23.14 0.53 3.71
N ASP A 3 -23.33 0.49 2.41
CA ASP A 3 -22.78 -0.57 1.56
C ASP A 3 -21.26 -0.57 1.75
N THR A 4 -20.77 -1.49 2.56
CA THR A 4 -19.35 -1.81 2.59
C THR A 4 -19.04 -2.51 1.28
N GLN A 5 -18.79 -1.75 0.22
CA GLN A 5 -18.09 -2.27 -0.94
C GLN A 5 -16.77 -2.84 -0.40
N ILE A 6 -16.63 -4.16 -0.42
CA ILE A 6 -15.43 -4.86 0.02
C ILE A 6 -14.39 -4.61 -1.08
N VAL A 7 -13.60 -3.54 -0.94
CA VAL A 7 -12.49 -3.26 -1.84
C VAL A 7 -11.43 -4.34 -1.60
N GLY A 8 -11.15 -5.14 -2.62
CA GLY A 8 -10.12 -6.17 -2.59
C GLY A 8 -8.82 -5.62 -3.13
N PHE A 9 -7.85 -5.43 -2.25
CA PHE A 9 -6.47 -5.03 -2.61
C PHE A 9 -5.52 -6.23 -2.75
N HIS A 10 -6.04 -7.45 -2.65
CA HIS A 10 -5.22 -8.64 -2.87
C HIS A 10 -4.88 -8.73 -4.35
N GLU A 11 -3.62 -9.01 -4.67
CA GLU A 11 -3.08 -9.10 -6.04
C GLU A 11 -3.06 -7.76 -6.81
N SER A 12 -3.38 -6.63 -6.16
CA SER A 12 -3.20 -5.32 -6.79
C SER A 12 -1.71 -4.96 -6.90
N SER A 13 -1.34 -4.21 -7.93
CA SER A 13 0.04 -3.78 -8.16
C SER A 13 0.27 -2.38 -7.59
N ILE A 14 1.25 -2.21 -6.71
CA ILE A 14 1.80 -0.91 -6.33
C ILE A 14 2.65 -0.41 -7.49
N VAL A 15 2.15 0.64 -8.15
CA VAL A 15 2.84 1.30 -9.27
C VAL A 15 3.65 2.52 -8.83
N SER A 16 3.36 3.05 -7.64
CA SER A 16 4.07 4.21 -7.10
C SER A 16 3.90 4.34 -5.59
N VAL A 17 5.02 4.62 -4.94
CA VAL A 17 5.09 4.98 -3.52
C VAL A 17 5.82 6.31 -3.43
N ARG A 18 5.16 7.33 -2.87
CA ARG A 18 5.79 8.63 -2.67
C ARG A 18 5.45 9.23 -1.31
N ARG A 19 6.40 10.02 -0.81
CA ARG A 19 6.20 10.85 0.36
C ARG A 19 6.01 12.30 -0.05
N ASP A 20 4.94 12.92 0.44
CA ASP A 20 4.69 14.35 0.29
C ASP A 20 4.62 15.00 1.68
N GLY A 21 5.77 15.46 2.16
CA GLY A 21 5.94 15.99 3.51
C GLY A 21 5.66 14.93 4.58
N LYS A 22 4.51 15.04 5.23
CA LYS A 22 4.04 14.08 6.25
C LYS A 22 3.05 13.06 5.72
N ALA A 23 2.67 13.15 4.45
CA ALA A 23 1.80 12.17 3.82
C ALA A 23 2.62 11.09 3.13
N VAL A 24 2.11 9.86 3.14
CA VAL A 24 2.57 8.77 2.26
C VAL A 24 1.42 8.44 1.33
N VAL A 25 1.72 8.41 0.03
CA VAL A 25 0.75 8.11 -1.02
C VAL A 25 1.18 6.81 -1.70
N LEU A 26 0.24 5.86 -1.77
CA LEU A 26 0.35 4.63 -2.52
C LEU A 26 -0.60 4.70 -3.71
N GLU A 27 -0.08 4.48 -4.90
CA GLU A 27 -0.87 4.31 -6.12
C GLU A 27 -0.89 2.83 -6.46
N LEU A 28 -2.10 2.31 -6.62
CA LEU A 28 -2.39 0.91 -6.88
C LEU A 28 -3.15 0.78 -8.19
N ASP A 29 -2.74 -0.20 -9.00
CA ASP A 29 -3.51 -0.68 -10.14
C ASP A 29 -4.05 -2.08 -9.84
N GLU A 30 -5.00 -2.52 -10.65
CA GLU A 30 -5.61 -3.85 -10.56
C GLU A 30 -6.39 -4.10 -9.25
N VAL A 31 -6.97 -3.04 -8.67
CA VAL A 31 -7.79 -3.12 -7.45
C VAL A 31 -9.19 -3.64 -7.78
N HIS A 32 -9.62 -4.67 -7.05
CA HIS A 32 -10.91 -5.32 -7.27
C HIS A 32 -12.04 -4.62 -6.53
N LEU A 33 -13.06 -4.16 -7.26
CA LEU A 33 -14.32 -3.63 -6.73
C LEU A 33 -15.50 -4.48 -7.25
N GLY A 34 -15.81 -5.56 -6.53
CA GLY A 34 -16.78 -6.55 -7.00
C GLY A 34 -16.25 -7.28 -8.25
N SER A 35 -16.86 -7.05 -9.41
CA SER A 35 -16.42 -7.62 -10.69
C SER A 35 -15.59 -6.65 -11.55
N GLU A 36 -15.37 -5.43 -11.07
CA GLU A 36 -14.60 -4.41 -11.78
C GLU A 36 -13.16 -4.38 -11.31
N ILE A 37 -12.25 -4.09 -12.24
CA ILE A 37 -10.85 -3.78 -11.99
C ILE A 37 -10.68 -2.28 -12.14
N ARG A 38 -10.07 -1.65 -11.13
CA ARG A 38 -9.93 -0.20 -10.98
C ARG A 38 -8.53 0.15 -10.51
N SER A 39 -8.20 1.44 -10.58
CA SER A 39 -7.02 1.98 -9.91
C SER A 39 -7.45 2.58 -8.57
N ALA A 40 -6.55 2.64 -7.60
CA ALA A 40 -6.79 3.28 -6.31
C ALA A 40 -5.62 4.14 -5.88
N THR A 41 -5.93 5.26 -5.25
CA THR A 41 -4.95 6.07 -4.53
C THR A 41 -5.23 5.99 -3.04
N ILE A 42 -4.25 5.54 -2.26
CA ILE A 42 -4.32 5.52 -0.80
C ILE A 42 -3.40 6.59 -0.25
N THR A 43 -3.97 7.57 0.44
CA THR A 43 -3.23 8.67 1.08
C THR A 43 -3.31 8.55 2.59
N MET A 44 -2.17 8.33 3.23
CA MET A 44 -2.02 8.35 4.70
C MET A 44 -1.46 9.70 5.12
N ASN A 45 -2.22 10.48 5.89
CA ASN A 45 -1.85 11.83 6.32
C ASN A 45 -1.28 11.84 7.74
N ASP A 46 -0.33 12.74 8.00
CA ASP A 46 0.37 12.85 9.29
C ASP A 46 0.95 11.49 9.74
N VAL A 47 1.74 10.86 8.86
CA VAL A 47 2.43 9.61 9.14
C VAL A 47 3.43 9.83 10.29
N GLN A 48 3.21 9.10 11.38
CA GLN A 48 3.94 9.24 12.64
C GLN A 48 5.07 8.22 12.72
N SER A 49 4.85 7.01 12.22
CA SER A 49 5.87 5.96 12.20
C SER A 49 5.66 5.01 11.03
N ILE A 50 6.78 4.47 10.55
CA ILE A 50 6.84 3.43 9.54
C ILE A 50 7.81 2.38 10.06
N ALA A 51 7.40 1.12 10.03
CA ALA A 51 8.25 -0.02 10.34
C ALA A 51 8.28 -0.98 9.17
N ARG A 52 9.47 -1.30 8.66
CA ARG A 52 9.72 -2.31 7.63
C ARG A 52 10.31 -3.56 8.30
N ASP A 53 9.63 -4.69 8.17
CA ASP A 53 10.04 -5.97 8.78
C ASP A 53 10.31 -5.83 10.29
N GLY A 54 9.49 -5.01 10.96
CA GLY A 54 9.60 -4.72 12.39
C GLY A 54 10.68 -3.68 12.78
N VAL A 55 11.45 -3.19 11.81
CA VAL A 55 12.49 -2.15 12.03
C VAL A 55 11.95 -0.79 11.65
N GLY A 56 12.07 0.19 12.54
CA GLY A 56 11.68 1.58 12.25
C GLY A 56 12.49 2.15 11.08
N VAL A 57 11.79 2.73 10.11
CA VAL A 57 12.38 3.39 8.93
C VAL A 57 11.78 4.77 8.76
N GLU A 58 12.50 5.65 8.08
CA GLU A 58 12.03 7.00 7.82
C GLU A 58 10.96 7.04 6.73
N ASP A 59 11.00 6.11 5.77
CA ASP A 59 10.11 6.11 4.62
C ASP A 59 9.78 4.70 4.09
N VAL A 60 8.74 4.61 3.25
CA VAL A 60 8.46 3.41 2.45
C VAL A 60 9.29 3.50 1.17
N LEU A 61 10.28 2.62 1.05
CA LEU A 61 11.09 2.50 -0.16
C LEU A 61 10.48 1.42 -1.06
N ALA A 62 10.25 1.76 -2.32
CA ALA A 62 10.04 0.78 -3.37
C ALA A 62 11.37 0.04 -3.61
N GLU A 63 11.35 -1.28 -3.59
CA GLU A 63 12.55 -2.11 -3.82
C GLU A 63 12.71 -2.46 -5.32
N SER A 64 11.65 -2.32 -6.10
CA SER A 64 11.58 -2.52 -7.56
C SER A 64 10.63 -1.51 -8.21
N GLU A 65 10.52 -1.55 -9.54
CA GLU A 65 9.62 -0.68 -10.33
C GLU A 65 8.16 -0.87 -9.92
N ASP A 66 7.73 -2.12 -9.78
CA ASP A 66 6.39 -2.50 -9.34
C ASP A 66 6.47 -3.46 -8.15
N GLY A 67 5.42 -3.48 -7.31
CA GLY A 67 5.28 -4.42 -6.20
C GLY A 67 3.89 -5.01 -6.11
N GLU A 68 3.78 -6.31 -5.89
CA GLU A 68 2.49 -7.00 -5.77
C GLU A 68 1.99 -6.98 -4.32
N VAL A 69 0.77 -6.51 -4.11
CA VAL A 69 0.14 -6.50 -2.80
C VAL A 69 -0.35 -7.91 -2.44
N LEU A 70 0.36 -8.56 -1.53
CA LEU A 70 -0.08 -9.82 -0.96
C LEU A 70 -1.16 -9.61 0.11
N THR A 71 -1.05 -8.54 0.90
CA THR A 71 -2.03 -8.20 1.94
C THR A 71 -2.02 -6.72 2.20
N LEU A 72 -3.20 -6.10 2.20
CA LEU A 72 -3.38 -4.73 2.66
C LEU A 72 -4.57 -4.69 3.62
N GLN A 73 -4.30 -4.32 4.86
CA GLN A 73 -5.28 -4.13 5.91
C GLN A 73 -5.07 -2.78 6.56
N TYR A 74 -6.14 -2.04 6.80
CA TYR A 74 -6.05 -0.76 7.47
C TYR A 74 -7.20 -0.52 8.43
N THR A 75 -6.96 0.39 9.36
CA THR A 75 -7.95 1.03 10.22
C THR A 75 -7.92 2.53 9.95
N GLU A 76 -8.64 3.33 10.73
CA GLU A 76 -8.61 4.79 10.64
C GLU A 76 -7.22 5.39 10.90
N HIS A 77 -6.33 4.68 11.63
CA HIS A 77 -5.05 5.22 12.11
C HIS A 77 -3.83 4.31 11.89
N SER A 78 -4.03 3.13 11.30
CA SER A 78 -2.94 2.19 11.08
C SER A 78 -3.12 1.40 9.80
N MET A 79 -2.02 1.06 9.13
CA MET A 79 -2.00 0.14 8.00
C MET A 79 -0.96 -0.96 8.22
N HIS A 80 -1.31 -2.17 7.79
CA HIS A 80 -0.43 -3.29 7.61
C HIS A 80 -0.46 -3.71 6.14
N LEU A 81 0.70 -3.61 5.50
CA LEU A 81 0.90 -3.88 4.08
C LEU A 81 1.99 -4.94 3.94
N ILE A 82 1.72 -5.99 3.18
CA ILE A 82 2.72 -6.99 2.77
C ILE A 82 2.81 -6.92 1.26
N VAL A 83 4.01 -6.63 0.76
CA VAL A 83 4.30 -6.47 -0.66
C VAL A 83 5.35 -7.49 -1.05
N GLU A 84 5.16 -8.14 -2.20
CA GLU A 84 6.24 -8.81 -2.91
C GLU A 84 6.81 -7.86 -3.96
N TRP A 85 8.11 -7.60 -3.89
CA TRP A 85 8.84 -6.80 -4.86
C TRP A 85 9.58 -7.75 -5.82
N PRO A 86 9.04 -8.03 -7.02
CA PRO A 86 9.71 -8.85 -8.01
C PRO A 86 10.86 -8.09 -8.66
N ASP A 87 12.05 -8.68 -8.62
CA ASP A 87 13.22 -8.26 -9.39
C ASP A 87 13.39 -9.21 -10.58
N PHE A 88 12.76 -8.85 -11.70
CA PHE A 88 12.83 -9.63 -12.94
C PHE A 88 14.24 -9.68 -13.54
N VAL A 89 15.08 -8.68 -13.25
CA VAL A 89 16.45 -8.61 -13.78
C VAL A 89 17.34 -9.63 -13.08
N ASN A 90 17.22 -9.74 -11.75
CA ASN A 90 18.00 -10.67 -10.95
C ASN A 90 17.29 -12.00 -10.68
N HIS A 91 16.07 -12.19 -11.21
CA HIS A 91 15.21 -13.36 -10.97
C HIS A 91 15.01 -13.65 -9.48
N GLN A 92 14.81 -12.60 -8.70
CA GLN A 92 14.57 -12.69 -7.25
C GLN A 92 13.25 -12.01 -6.92
N ALA A 93 12.66 -12.38 -5.79
CA ALA A 93 11.53 -11.68 -5.23
C ALA A 93 11.84 -11.39 -3.76
N GLN A 94 11.48 -10.19 -3.30
CA GLN A 94 11.62 -9.82 -1.90
C GLN A 94 10.26 -9.50 -1.31
N THR A 95 9.84 -10.27 -0.32
CA THR A 95 8.65 -9.94 0.46
C THR A 95 9.03 -8.98 1.58
N ARG A 96 8.32 -7.86 1.68
CA ARG A 96 8.47 -6.86 2.74
C ARG A 96 7.14 -6.61 3.44
N SER A 97 7.20 -6.54 4.75
CA SER A 97 6.08 -6.13 5.60
C SER A 97 6.27 -4.69 6.06
N TYR A 98 5.23 -3.88 5.92
CA TYR A 98 5.20 -2.49 6.35
C TYR A 98 4.07 -2.31 7.36
N ARG A 99 4.38 -1.67 8.48
CA ARG A 99 3.40 -1.19 9.45
C ARG A 99 3.53 0.31 9.57
N MET A 100 2.41 1.01 9.42
CA MET A 100 2.37 2.47 9.45
C MET A 100 1.33 2.95 10.45
N SER A 101 1.66 4.03 11.17
CA SER A 101 0.69 4.79 11.98
C SER A 101 0.56 6.21 11.44
N PHE A 102 -0.67 6.71 11.41
CA PHE A 102 -1.01 7.99 10.78
C PHE A 102 -2.23 8.64 11.43
N GLY A 103 -2.42 9.93 11.18
CA GLY A 103 -3.56 10.69 11.68
C GLY A 103 -4.86 10.34 10.97
N SER A 104 -4.83 10.23 9.64
CA SER A 104 -6.01 9.84 8.84
C SER A 104 -5.62 9.15 7.54
N ILE A 105 -6.58 8.45 6.94
CA ILE A 105 -6.43 7.77 5.65
C ILE A 105 -7.54 8.20 4.70
N ASN A 106 -7.20 8.41 3.43
CA ASN A 106 -8.14 8.52 2.33
C ASN A 106 -7.86 7.42 1.30
N VAL A 107 -8.93 6.84 0.76
CA VAL A 107 -8.88 5.82 -0.28
C VAL A 107 -9.80 6.28 -1.41
N ASP A 108 -9.20 6.68 -2.53
CA ASP A 108 -9.90 7.14 -3.72
C ASP A 108 -9.82 6.04 -4.79
N ILE A 109 -10.97 5.59 -5.31
CA ILE A 109 -11.06 4.60 -6.40
C ILE A 109 -11.40 5.31 -7.71
N HIS A 110 -10.74 4.93 -8.81
CA HIS A 110 -10.86 5.54 -10.14
C HIS A 110 -11.36 4.53 -11.18
#